data_AF-A0A7J4V2H9-F1
#
_entry.id   AF-A0A7J4V2H9-F1
#
_cell.length_a   1.000
_cell.length_b   1.000
_cell.length_c   1.000
_cell.angle_alpha   90.00
_cell.angle_beta   90.00
_cell.angle_gamma   90.00
#
_symmetry.space_group_name_H-M   'P 1'
#
loop_
_entity.id
_entity.type
_entity.pdbx_description
1 polymer ?
#
loop_
_entity_poly.entity_id
_entity_poly.type
_entity_poly.pdbx_seq_one_letter_code
_entity_poly.pdbx_strand_id
1 'polypeptide(L)'
;MTGEFEQRFIKPITNASYPATLAALSLTIYRVTLMGASPPQSLKTVLLVAAATFLLASLSLFFYTLYPTRGKLWTVTAVCYLLGLLALMASVVILLLLPSG
;
A
#
# COMPACT_ATOMS: atom_id res chain seq x y z
N MET A 1 8.44 27.24 17.13
CA MET A 1 7.52 27.60 16.03
C MET A 1 7.71 26.72 14.79
N THR A 2 8.94 26.40 14.36
CA THR A 2 9.20 25.50 13.21
C THR A 2 8.78 24.05 13.46
N GLY A 3 9.06 23.51 14.66
CA GLY A 3 8.78 22.10 14.98
C GLY A 3 7.28 21.70 14.99
N GLU A 4 6.37 22.57 15.42
CA GLU A 4 4.93 22.26 15.42
C GLU A 4 4.35 22.24 13.99
N PHE A 5 4.82 23.14 13.12
CA PHE A 5 4.41 23.18 11.72
C PHE A 5 4.89 21.94 10.96
N GLU A 6 6.15 21.57 11.16
CA GLU A 6 6.75 20.37 10.55
C GLU A 6 6.06 19.08 11.03
N GLN A 7 5.76 18.97 12.32
CA GLN A 7 5.02 17.83 12.85
C GLN A 7 3.59 17.74 12.34
N ARG A 8 2.94 18.88 12.08
CA ARG A 8 1.53 18.91 11.68
C ARG A 8 1.32 18.77 10.18
N PHE A 9 2.27 19.21 9.35
CA PHE A 9 2.12 19.23 7.90
C PHE A 9 3.11 18.36 7.14
N ILE A 10 4.37 18.22 7.60
CA ILE A 10 5.39 17.44 6.89
C ILE A 10 5.31 15.95 7.26
N LYS A 11 5.25 15.62 8.56
CA LYS A 11 5.09 14.22 9.02
C LYS A 11 3.91 13.44 8.41
N PRO A 12 2.71 14.03 8.23
CA PRO A 12 1.62 13.37 7.51
C PRO A 12 1.98 12.95 6.10
N ILE A 13 2.61 13.88 5.38
CA ILE A 13 2.92 13.73 3.96
C ILE A 13 3.98 12.65 3.82
N THR A 14 5.03 12.71 4.64
CA THR A 14 6.06 11.66 4.66
C THR A 14 5.47 10.31 5.05
N ASN A 15 4.59 10.26 6.04
CA ASN A 15 3.97 9.01 6.48
C ASN A 15 3.03 8.42 5.43
N ALA A 16 2.28 9.24 4.69
CA ALA A 16 1.40 8.79 3.61
C ALA A 16 2.20 8.37 2.37
N SER A 17 3.35 8.98 2.15
CA SER A 17 4.24 8.64 1.04
C SER A 17 4.71 7.19 1.10
N TYR A 18 4.96 6.61 2.29
CA TYR A 18 5.39 5.20 2.42
C TYR A 18 4.38 4.19 1.82
N PRO A 19 3.11 4.13 2.27
CA PRO A 19 2.13 3.24 1.64
C PRO A 19 1.85 3.63 0.18
N ALA A 20 1.91 4.91 -0.20
CA ALA A 20 1.78 5.30 -1.60
C ALA A 20 2.88 4.69 -2.48
N THR A 21 4.13 4.71 -2.03
CA THR A 21 5.26 4.07 -2.72
C THR A 21 5.08 2.56 -2.83
N LEU A 22 4.63 1.90 -1.75
CA LEU A 22 4.34 0.45 -1.79
C LEU A 22 3.26 0.09 -2.81
N ALA A 23 2.22 0.93 -2.92
CA ALA A 23 1.19 0.74 -3.93
C ALA A 23 1.74 0.92 -5.35
N ALA A 24 2.54 1.96 -5.59
CA ALA A 24 3.15 2.22 -6.88
C ALA A 24 4.11 1.10 -7.31
N LEU A 25 4.89 0.57 -6.38
CA LEU A 25 5.77 -0.59 -6.61
C LEU A 25 4.95 -1.84 -6.94
N SER A 26 3.90 -2.12 -6.17
CA SER A 26 3.00 -3.27 -6.42
C SER A 26 2.37 -3.19 -7.81
N LEU A 27 1.96 -2.00 -8.25
CA LEU A 27 1.39 -1.77 -9.58
C LEU A 27 2.45 -1.87 -10.69
N THR A 28 3.66 -1.40 -10.44
CA THR A 28 4.79 -1.55 -11.36
C THR A 28 5.12 -3.02 -11.57
N ILE A 29 5.22 -3.81 -10.50
CA ILE A 29 5.46 -5.25 -10.56
C ILE A 29 4.33 -5.93 -11.35
N TYR A 30 3.06 -5.57 -11.08
CA TYR A 30 1.91 -6.04 -11.84
C TYR A 30 2.03 -5.75 -13.35
N ARG A 31 2.45 -4.53 -13.74
CA ARG A 31 2.62 -4.15 -15.14
C ARG A 31 3.78 -4.86 -15.83
N VAL A 32 4.92 -4.96 -15.14
CA VAL A 32 6.12 -5.65 -15.66
C VAL A 32 5.85 -7.14 -15.83
N THR A 33 5.21 -7.79 -14.86
CA THR A 33 4.82 -9.21 -14.99
C THR A 33 3.83 -9.42 -16.13
N LEU A 34 2.89 -8.50 -16.38
CA LEU A 34 1.96 -8.58 -17.50
C LEU A 34 2.63 -8.49 -18.89
N MET A 35 3.78 -7.84 -19.00
CA MET A 35 4.50 -7.69 -20.26
C MET A 35 5.41 -8.89 -20.60
N GLY A 36 5.90 -9.62 -19.60
CA GLY A 36 6.96 -10.63 -19.80
C GLY A 36 6.48 -12.06 -20.06
N ALA A 37 5.38 -12.49 -19.45
CA ALA A 37 4.78 -13.83 -19.62
C ALA A 37 3.40 -13.79 -18.98
N SER A 38 2.40 -14.50 -19.52
CA SER A 38 1.04 -14.55 -18.95
C SER A 38 1.08 -15.04 -17.49
N PRO A 39 1.04 -14.12 -16.49
CA PRO A 39 1.23 -14.50 -15.10
C PRO A 39 -0.01 -15.26 -14.61
N PRO A 40 0.14 -16.08 -13.56
CA PRO A 40 -0.97 -16.73 -12.89
C PRO A 40 -2.02 -15.70 -12.49
N GLN A 41 -3.28 -16.00 -12.78
CA GLN A 41 -4.39 -15.08 -12.48
C GLN A 41 -4.46 -14.75 -10.97
N SER A 42 -4.05 -15.71 -10.11
CA SER A 42 -3.92 -15.52 -8.66
C SER A 42 -2.94 -14.39 -8.31
N LEU A 43 -1.72 -14.39 -8.87
CA LEU A 43 -0.70 -13.39 -8.60
C LEU A 43 -1.18 -11.98 -9.00
N LYS A 44 -1.86 -11.86 -10.15
CA LYS A 44 -2.46 -10.61 -10.61
C LYS A 44 -3.45 -10.02 -9.62
N THR A 45 -4.38 -10.86 -9.14
CA THR A 45 -5.42 -10.42 -8.20
C THR A 45 -4.82 -9.99 -6.87
N VAL A 46 -3.84 -10.73 -6.36
CA VAL A 46 -3.19 -10.44 -5.08
C VAL A 46 -2.39 -9.14 -5.14
N LEU A 47 -1.63 -8.91 -6.22
CA LEU A 47 -0.89 -7.65 -6.42
C LEU A 47 -1.81 -6.43 -6.56
N LEU A 48 -2.95 -6.59 -7.25
CA LEU A 48 -3.91 -5.52 -7.42
C LEU A 48 -4.60 -5.18 -6.09
N VAL A 49 -4.98 -6.19 -5.30
CA VAL A 49 -5.53 -6.00 -3.95
C VAL A 49 -4.49 -5.33 -3.02
N ALA A 50 -3.23 -5.74 -3.08
CA ALA A 50 -2.15 -5.09 -2.33
C ALA A 50 -2.01 -3.60 -2.72
N ALA A 51 -1.97 -3.29 -4.01
CA ALA A 51 -1.89 -1.91 -4.49
C ALA A 51 -3.09 -1.06 -4.04
N ALA A 52 -4.31 -1.60 -4.15
CA ALA A 52 -5.53 -0.89 -3.77
C ALA A 52 -5.60 -0.62 -2.26
N THR A 53 -5.24 -1.61 -1.43
CA THR A 53 -5.25 -1.46 0.03
C THR A 53 -4.15 -0.53 0.53
N PHE A 54 -2.97 -0.53 -0.08
CA PHE A 54 -1.92 0.46 0.22
C PHE A 54 -2.30 1.88 -0.23
N LEU A 55 -2.99 2.05 -1.36
CA LEU A 55 -3.54 3.35 -1.76
C LEU A 55 -4.59 3.85 -0.77
N LEU A 56 -5.51 2.99 -0.34
CA LEU A 56 -6.49 3.33 0.69
C LEU A 56 -5.83 3.69 2.02
N ALA A 57 -4.76 2.97 2.40
CA ALA A 57 -3.99 3.29 3.61
C ALA A 57 -3.32 4.66 3.48
N SER A 58 -2.68 4.97 2.35
CA SER A 58 -2.08 6.29 2.09
C SER A 58 -3.10 7.41 2.14
N LEU A 59 -4.25 7.22 1.51
CA LEU A 59 -5.33 8.21 1.47
C LEU A 59 -5.87 8.47 2.88
N SER A 60 -6.15 7.41 3.63
CA SER A 60 -6.68 7.48 4.99
C SER A 60 -5.69 8.13 5.95
N LEU A 61 -4.39 7.84 5.81
CA LEU A 61 -3.33 8.43 6.64
C LEU A 61 -3.16 9.93 6.36
N PHE A 62 -3.27 10.34 5.10
CA PHE A 62 -3.27 11.75 4.72
C PHE A 62 -4.44 12.52 5.36
N PHE A 63 -5.67 12.01 5.24
CA PHE A 63 -6.85 12.65 5.82
C PHE A 63 -6.88 12.61 7.35
N TYR A 64 -6.42 11.53 7.96
CA TYR A 64 -6.30 11.42 9.43
C TYR A 64 -5.47 12.56 10.02
N THR A 65 -4.39 12.93 9.34
CA THR A 65 -3.50 13.96 9.88
C THR A 65 -3.94 15.39 9.53
N LEU A 66 -4.74 15.57 8.47
CA LEU A 66 -5.36 16.86 8.14
C LEU A 66 -6.56 17.18 9.05
N TYR A 67 -7.34 16.16 9.40
CA TYR A 67 -8.50 16.26 10.29
C TYR A 67 -8.31 15.34 11.50
N PRO A 68 -7.87 15.86 12.67
CA PRO A 68 -7.69 15.06 13.90
C PRO A 68 -9.02 14.59 14.52
N THR A 69 -10.12 14.65 13.78
CA THR A 69 -11.44 14.23 14.24
C THR A 69 -11.82 12.87 13.63
N ARG A 70 -11.98 11.90 14.54
CA ARG A 70 -12.46 10.51 14.40
C ARG A 70 -11.33 9.47 14.28
N GLY A 71 -11.02 8.85 15.44
CA GLY A 71 -10.13 7.67 15.55
C GLY A 71 -10.51 6.48 14.66
N LYS A 72 -11.71 6.49 14.06
CA LYS A 72 -12.13 5.55 13.01
C LYS A 72 -11.22 5.57 11.77
N LEU A 73 -10.66 6.73 11.39
CA LEU A 73 -9.72 6.82 10.25
C LEU A 73 -8.38 6.16 10.55
N TRP A 74 -7.92 6.24 11.80
CA TRP A 74 -6.68 5.62 12.23
C TRP A 74 -6.77 4.09 12.19
N THR A 75 -7.89 3.53 12.68
CA THR A 75 -8.14 2.08 12.61
C THR A 75 -8.27 1.59 11.16
N VAL A 76 -8.93 2.36 10.28
CA VAL A 76 -9.04 2.01 8.85
C VAL A 76 -7.67 2.01 8.19
N THR A 77 -6.84 3.02 8.47
CA THR A 77 -5.48 3.11 7.94
C THR A 77 -4.63 1.89 8.34
N ALA A 78 -4.64 1.54 9.62
CA ALA A 78 -3.89 0.39 10.13
C ALA A 78 -4.38 -0.93 9.52
N VAL A 79 -5.70 -1.13 9.41
CA VAL A 79 -6.29 -2.33 8.81
C VAL A 79 -5.94 -2.42 7.32
N CYS A 80 -6.10 -1.34 6.55
CA CYS A 80 -5.75 -1.33 5.13
C CYS A 80 -4.25 -1.59 4.91
N TYR A 81 -3.38 -1.04 5.74
CA TYR A 81 -1.94 -1.27 5.67
C TYR A 81 -1.58 -2.74 5.94
N LEU A 82 -2.15 -3.33 7.00
CA LEU A 82 -1.93 -4.74 7.34
C LEU A 82 -2.44 -5.69 6.26
N LEU A 83 -3.62 -5.42 5.70
CA LEU A 83 -4.18 -6.20 4.59
C LEU A 83 -3.30 -6.12 3.33
N GLY A 84 -2.80 -4.94 3.00
CA GLY A 84 -1.86 -4.76 1.89
C GLY A 84 -0.55 -5.50 2.11
N LEU A 85 -0.03 -5.47 3.33
CA LEU A 85 1.19 -6.19 3.71
C LEU A 85 1.01 -7.71 3.59
N LEU A 86 -0.11 -8.24 4.09
CA LEU A 86 -0.43 -9.66 3.99
C LEU A 86 -0.58 -10.09 2.52
N ALA A 87 -1.24 -9.28 1.70
CA ALA A 87 -1.36 -9.54 0.27
C ALA A 87 0.01 -9.53 -0.42
N LEU A 88 0.90 -8.59 -0.06
CA LEU A 88 2.25 -8.53 -0.60
C LEU A 88 3.09 -9.74 -0.18
N MET A 89 3.01 -10.16 1.09
CA MET A 89 3.63 -11.40 1.57
C MET A 89 3.11 -12.63 0.83
N ALA A 90 1.79 -12.73 0.64
CA ALA A 90 1.18 -13.81 -0.12
C ALA A 90 1.66 -13.82 -1.58
N SER A 91 1.81 -12.64 -2.20
CA SER A 91 2.37 -12.52 -3.55
C SER A 91 3.80 -13.06 -3.64
N VAL A 92 4.64 -12.80 -2.64
CA VAL A 92 6.01 -13.34 -2.59
C VAL A 92 5.99 -14.86 -2.46
N VAL A 93 5.14 -15.40 -1.58
CA VAL A 93 5.01 -16.86 -1.41
C VAL A 93 4.52 -17.53 -2.69
N ILE A 94 3.54 -16.94 -3.38
CA ILE A 94 3.06 -17.45 -4.68
C ILE A 94 4.19 -17.43 -5.70
N LEU A 95 4.97 -16.35 -5.78
CA LEU A 95 6.06 -16.22 -6.74
C LEU A 95 7.19 -17.24 -6.48
N LEU A 96 7.45 -17.59 -5.22
CA LEU A 96 8.46 -18.58 -4.85
C LEU A 96 8.00 -20.03 -5.02
N LEU A 97 6.72 -20.32 -4.76
CA LEU A 97 6.18 -21.67 -4.81
C LEU A 97 5.68 -22.09 -6.20
N LEU A 98 5.30 -21.13 -7.05
CA LEU A 98 4.85 -21.44 -8.40
C LEU A 98 6.07 -21.56 -9.32
N PRO A 99 6.35 -22.74 -9.90
CA PRO A 99 7.45 -22.88 -10.84
C PRO A 99 7.19 -21.96 -12.03
N SER A 100 8.17 -21.11 -12.34
CA SER A 100 8.27 -20.39 -13.60
C SER A 100 8.48 -21.43 -14.71
N GLY A 101 7.38 -21.93 -15.26
CA GLY A 101 7.36 -22.76 -16.47
C GLY A 101 7.72 -21.97 -17.71
#